data_AF-A0A1H0BPL0-F1
#
_entry.id   AF-A0A1H0BPL0-F1
#
_cell.length_a   1.000
_cell.length_b   1.000
_cell.length_c   1.000
_cell.angle_alpha   90.00
_cell.angle_beta   90.00
_cell.angle_gamma   90.00
#
_symmetry.space_group_name_H-M   'P 1'
#
loop_
_entity.id
_entity.type
_entity.pdbx_description
1 polymer ?
#
loop_
_entity_poly.entity_id
_entity_poly.type
_entity_poly.pdbx_seq_one_letter_code
_entity_poly.pdbx_strand_id
1 'polypeptide(L)'
;MNPWPFPASPDTLIFTTQPILDGAPVVDVHHDGDGDWQVLCGTTLDLEDARMVHFGHLVEMHPGLVALADLPPGWSATVCGDPGDAGWCRSVATDS
;
A
#
# COMPACT_ATOMS: atom_id res chain seq x y z
N MET A 1 -21.78 6.21 2.40
CA MET A 1 -20.42 6.65 2.74
C MET A 1 -19.84 5.55 3.61
N ASN A 2 -19.00 4.67 3.05
CA ASN A 2 -18.26 3.76 3.91
C ASN A 2 -17.33 4.61 4.78
N PRO A 3 -17.30 4.40 6.11
CA PRO A 3 -16.35 5.12 6.95
C PRO A 3 -14.94 4.76 6.48
N TRP A 4 -14.09 5.77 6.35
CA TRP A 4 -12.67 5.60 6.10
C TRP A 4 -12.07 4.67 7.19
N PRO A 5 -11.48 3.52 6.82
CA PRO A 5 -11.16 2.47 7.80
C PRO A 5 -9.75 2.60 8.39
N PHE A 6 -8.89 3.43 7.81
CA PHE A 6 -7.50 3.56 8.24
C PHE A 6 -7.37 4.54 9.42
N PRO A 7 -6.34 4.36 10.27
CA PRO A 7 -6.03 5.32 11.33
C PRO A 7 -5.47 6.65 10.80
N ALA A 8 -4.81 6.64 9.64
CA ALA A 8 -4.33 7.84 8.95
C ALA A 8 -5.49 8.66 8.37
N SER A 9 -5.28 9.94 8.02
CA SER A 9 -6.30 10.71 7.28
C SER A 9 -6.34 10.26 5.81
N PRO A 10 -7.49 10.29 5.11
CA PRO A 10 -7.49 10.13 3.64
C PRO A 10 -6.63 11.19 2.93
N ASP A 11 -6.40 12.35 3.56
CA ASP A 11 -5.54 13.41 3.00
C ASP A 11 -4.04 13.19 3.27
N THR A 12 -3.67 12.18 4.07
CA THR A 12 -2.27 11.83 4.33
C THR A 12 -1.57 11.52 3.01
N LEU A 13 -0.39 12.10 2.80
CA LEU A 13 0.44 11.79 1.64
C LEU A 13 1.20 10.49 1.88
N ILE A 14 1.14 9.58 0.92
CA ILE A 14 1.79 8.27 0.97
C ILE A 14 2.65 8.06 -0.28
N PHE A 15 3.67 7.21 -0.17
CA PHE A 15 4.52 6.87 -1.30
C PHE A 15 3.88 5.79 -2.16
N THR A 16 3.98 5.95 -3.48
CA THR A 16 3.56 4.97 -4.47
C THR A 16 4.45 5.05 -5.71
N THR A 17 4.25 4.16 -6.68
CA THR A 17 4.92 4.23 -7.98
C THR A 17 3.95 4.66 -9.10
N GLN A 18 4.48 5.25 -10.17
CA GLN A 18 3.72 5.63 -11.36
C GLN A 18 2.91 4.46 -11.96
N PRO A 19 3.46 3.23 -12.09
CA PRO A 19 2.68 2.11 -12.59
C PRO A 19 1.41 1.82 -11.79
N ILE A 20 1.42 1.98 -10.46
CA ILE A 20 0.20 1.82 -9.63
C ILE A 20 -0.88 2.82 -10.05
N LEU A 21 -0.48 4.08 -10.32
CA LEU A 21 -1.39 5.13 -10.77
C LEU A 21 -1.91 4.88 -12.20
N ASP A 22 -1.15 4.14 -13.01
CA ASP A 22 -1.54 3.71 -14.35
C ASP A 22 -2.36 2.41 -14.35
N GLY A 23 -2.67 1.85 -13.17
CA GLY A 23 -3.53 0.68 -13.00
C GLY A 23 -2.79 -0.66 -12.83
N ALA A 24 -1.47 -0.65 -12.62
CA ALA A 24 -0.75 -1.85 -12.21
C ALA A 24 -1.27 -2.37 -10.85
N PRO A 25 -1.24 -3.70 -10.62
CA PRO A 25 -1.69 -4.26 -9.36
C PRO A 25 -0.78 -3.83 -8.21
N VAL A 26 -1.38 -3.59 -7.04
CA VAL A 26 -0.64 -3.48 -5.78
C VAL A 26 -0.17 -4.87 -5.38
N VAL A 27 1.13 -5.01 -5.12
CA VAL A 27 1.70 -6.29 -4.69
C VAL A 27 2.43 -6.20 -3.36
N ASP A 28 2.86 -5.02 -2.94
CA ASP A 28 3.64 -4.84 -1.72
C ASP A 28 3.27 -3.52 -1.03
N VAL A 29 3.01 -3.58 0.28
CA VAL A 29 2.55 -2.46 1.09
C VAL A 29 3.36 -2.42 2.37
N HIS A 30 3.90 -1.25 2.71
CA HIS A 30 4.65 -1.01 3.93
C HIS A 30 3.93 0.04 4.77
N HIS A 31 3.82 -0.23 6.06
CA HIS A 31 3.44 0.75 7.07
C HIS A 31 4.65 0.90 7.98
N ASP A 32 5.42 1.97 7.75
CA ASP A 32 6.68 2.19 8.43
C ASP A 32 6.46 2.51 9.91
N GLY A 33 7.51 2.36 10.72
CA GLY A 33 7.42 2.55 12.18
C GLY A 33 7.09 3.98 12.59
N ASP A 34 7.33 4.96 11.73
CA ASP A 34 7.00 6.38 11.90
C ASP A 34 5.57 6.74 11.45
N GLY A 35 4.85 5.79 10.86
CA GLY A 35 3.47 5.94 10.42
C GLY A 35 3.30 6.29 8.93
N ASP A 36 4.39 6.34 8.17
CA ASP A 36 4.33 6.51 6.72
C ASP A 36 3.86 5.23 6.03
N TRP A 37 3.18 5.39 4.90
CA TRP A 37 2.69 4.29 4.09
C TRP A 37 3.36 4.31 2.73
N GLN A 38 3.73 3.11 2.24
CA GLN A 38 4.27 2.91 0.91
C GLN A 38 3.49 1.79 0.21
N VAL A 39 3.11 2.03 -1.05
CA VAL A 39 2.32 1.08 -1.85
C VAL A 39 3.00 0.87 -3.20
N LEU A 40 3.41 -0.37 -3.48
CA LEU A 40 4.33 -0.68 -4.55
C LEU A 40 3.74 -1.73 -5.51
N CYS A 41 4.11 -1.61 -6.78
CA CYS A 41 3.74 -2.55 -7.86
C CYS A 41 4.69 -3.74 -7.98
N GLY A 42 5.81 -3.75 -7.25
CA GLY A 42 6.84 -4.80 -7.27
C GLY A 42 7.59 -4.95 -8.61
N THR A 43 7.33 -4.07 -9.58
CA THR A 43 8.02 -4.08 -10.88
C THR A 43 9.13 -3.04 -10.99
N THR A 44 9.07 -1.96 -10.20
CA THR A 44 10.06 -0.87 -10.18
C THR A 44 10.16 -0.28 -8.78
N LEU A 45 11.37 0.17 -8.42
CA LEU A 45 11.67 1.00 -7.24
C LEU A 45 12.47 2.24 -7.66
N ASP A 46 12.47 2.56 -8.96
CA ASP A 46 13.26 3.67 -9.47
C ASP A 46 12.67 5.01 -9.01
N LEU A 47 13.54 5.93 -8.60
CA LEU A 47 13.12 7.23 -8.07
C LEU A 47 12.34 8.07 -9.10
N GLU A 48 12.55 7.83 -10.40
CA GLU A 48 11.80 8.50 -11.47
C GLU A 48 10.32 8.08 -11.52
N ASP A 49 10.01 6.89 -11.01
CA ASP A 49 8.65 6.37 -10.89
C ASP A 49 8.03 6.66 -9.53
N ALA A 50 8.80 7.10 -8.54
CA ALA A 50 8.28 7.43 -7.22
C ALA A 50 7.29 8.61 -7.29
N ARG A 51 6.14 8.45 -6.64
CA ARG A 51 5.06 9.43 -6.56
C ARG A 51 4.57 9.55 -5.12
N MET A 52 4.06 10.72 -4.77
CA MET A 52 3.32 10.93 -3.53
C MET A 52 1.88 11.31 -3.87
N VAL A 53 0.92 10.66 -3.24
CA VAL A 53 -0.51 10.90 -3.46
C VAL A 53 -1.26 10.88 -2.14
N HIS A 54 -2.45 11.48 -2.12
CA HIS A 54 -3.37 11.31 -1.00
C HIS A 54 -3.78 9.85 -0.87
N PHE A 55 -3.74 9.32 0.36
CA PHE A 55 -4.08 7.94 0.64
C PHE A 55 -5.49 7.60 0.18
N GLY A 56 -6.44 8.53 0.36
CA GLY A 56 -7.82 8.40 -0.10
C GLY A 56 -7.92 8.09 -1.59
N HIS A 57 -7.19 8.83 -2.45
CA HIS A 57 -7.19 8.59 -3.89
C HIS A 57 -6.63 7.21 -4.25
N LEU A 58 -5.62 6.74 -3.53
CA LEU A 58 -5.04 5.44 -3.80
C LEU A 58 -5.98 4.30 -3.40
N VAL A 59 -6.68 4.43 -2.27
CA VAL A 59 -7.70 3.46 -1.82
C VAL A 59 -8.93 3.46 -2.73
N GLU A 60 -9.32 4.61 -3.29
CA GLU A 60 -10.37 4.69 -4.30
C GLU A 60 -9.98 3.94 -5.58
N MET A 61 -8.72 4.06 -6.01
CA MET A 61 -8.19 3.35 -7.19
C MET A 61 -7.99 1.86 -6.93
N HIS A 62 -7.55 1.51 -5.72
CA HIS A 62 -7.22 0.14 -5.29
C HIS A 62 -7.98 -0.24 -4.02
N PRO A 63 -9.30 -0.55 -4.09
CA PRO A 63 -10.12 -0.83 -2.92
C PRO A 63 -9.66 -2.04 -2.08
N GLY A 64 -8.86 -2.94 -2.67
CA GLY A 64 -8.26 -4.08 -1.96
C GLY A 64 -7.35 -3.68 -0.79
N LEU A 65 -6.83 -2.44 -0.80
CA LEU A 65 -6.04 -1.88 0.31
C LEU A 65 -6.81 -1.82 1.62
N VAL A 66 -8.16 -1.77 1.59
CA VAL A 66 -8.99 -1.75 2.80
C VAL A 66 -8.76 -2.99 3.68
N ALA A 67 -8.36 -4.12 3.10
CA ALA A 67 -8.02 -5.33 3.84
C ALA A 67 -6.74 -5.19 4.71
N LEU A 68 -6.00 -4.10 4.54
CA LEU A 68 -4.79 -3.76 5.28
C LEU A 68 -5.00 -2.57 6.23
N ALA A 69 -6.24 -2.12 6.45
CA ALA A 69 -6.52 -0.97 7.31
C ALA A 69 -6.07 -1.17 8.78
N ASP A 70 -5.95 -2.42 9.21
CA ASP A 70 -5.46 -2.85 10.52
C ASP A 70 -3.96 -3.21 10.53
N LEU A 71 -3.24 -2.99 9.43
CA LEU A 71 -1.80 -3.24 9.37
C LEU A 71 -1.07 -2.31 10.36
N PRO A 72 -0.35 -2.85 11.37
CA PRO A 72 0.31 -2.03 12.37
C PRO A 72 1.56 -1.34 11.81
N PRO A 73 2.00 -0.21 12.40
CA PRO A 73 3.28 0.40 12.08
C PRO A 73 4.45 -0.58 12.27
N GLY A 74 5.47 -0.48 11.42
CA GLY A 74 6.60 -1.40 11.36
C GLY A 74 6.27 -2.76 10.74
N TRP A 75 5.19 -2.86 9.95
CA TRP A 75 4.82 -4.10 9.24
C TRP A 75 4.68 -3.86 7.75
N SER A 76 4.90 -4.92 6.99
CA SER A 76 4.64 -4.98 5.57
C SER A 76 3.63 -6.08 5.25
N ALA A 77 2.98 -5.94 4.10
CA ALA A 77 2.08 -6.94 3.54
C ALA A 77 2.34 -7.07 2.04
N THR A 78 2.65 -8.30 1.61
CA THR A 78 2.89 -8.63 0.20
C THR A 78 1.84 -9.61 -0.27
N VAL A 79 1.40 -9.51 -1.53
CA VAL A 79 0.49 -10.47 -2.14
C VAL A 79 1.17 -11.84 -2.22
N CYS A 80 0.50 -12.88 -1.74
CA CYS A 80 0.98 -14.26 -1.74
C CYS A 80 -0.14 -15.24 -2.08
N GLY A 81 0.23 -16.43 -2.54
CA GLY A 81 -0.71 -17.46 -2.98
C GLY A 81 -0.83 -17.55 -4.50
N ASP A 82 -1.69 -18.45 -4.97
CA ASP A 82 -1.91 -18.68 -6.39
C ASP A 82 -2.84 -17.60 -7.00
N PRO A 83 -2.78 -17.33 -8.33
CA PRO A 83 -3.58 -16.30 -9.02
C PRO A 83 -5.12 -16.40 -8.95
N GLY A 84 -5.68 -17.32 -8.13
CA GLY A 84 -7.10 -17.45 -7.84
C GLY A 84 -7.45 -17.46 -6.34
N ASP A 85 -6.45 -17.45 -5.45
CA ASP A 85 -6.58 -17.43 -3.99
C ASP A 85 -5.55 -16.46 -3.37
N ALA A 86 -5.17 -15.43 -4.15
CA ALA A 86 -4.17 -14.47 -3.75
C ALA A 86 -4.68 -13.67 -2.53
N GLY A 87 -3.90 -13.70 -1.46
CA GLY A 87 -4.16 -12.99 -0.21
C GLY A 87 -2.97 -12.15 0.22
N TRP A 88 -3.05 -11.54 1.40
CA TRP A 88 -1.98 -10.73 1.98
C TRP A 88 -1.17 -11.54 2.99
N CYS A 89 0.12 -11.73 2.72
CA CYS A 89 1.08 -12.24 3.69
C CYS A 89 1.67 -11.06 4.46
N ARG A 90 1.46 -11.02 5.78
CA ARG A 90 1.92 -9.95 6.66
C ARG A 90 3.21 -10.36 7.36
N SER A 91 4.19 -9.46 7.42
CA SER A 91 5.47 -9.65 8.10
C SER A 91 5.90 -8.37 8.81
N VAL A 92 6.79 -8.48 9.80
CA VAL A 92 7.46 -7.32 10.38
C VAL A 92 8.36 -6.71 9.31
N ALA A 93 8.23 -5.41 9.07
CA ALA A 93 9.10 -4.68 8.15
C ALA A 93 10.50 -4.66 8.76
N THR A 94 11.43 -5.39 8.15
CA THR A 94 12.85 -5.31 8.49
C THR A 94 13.39 -4.00 7.91
N ASP A 95 13.47 -2.97 8.76
CA ASP A 95 14.25 -1.76 8.49
C ASP A 95 15.65 -2.19 8.00
N SER A 96 15.94 -1.93 6.73
CA SER A 96 17.20 -2.33 6.06
C SER A 96 18.08 -1.13 5.81
#